data_AF-A0AAN6YR33-F1
#
_entry.id   AF-A0AAN6YR33-F1
#
_cell.length_a   1.000
_cell.length_b   1.000
_cell.length_c   1.000
_cell.angle_alpha   90.00
_cell.angle_beta   90.00
_cell.angle_gamma   90.00
#
_symmetry.space_group_name_H-M   'P 1'
#
loop_
_entity.id
_entity.type
_entity.pdbx_description
1 polymer ?
#
loop_
_entity_poly.entity_id
_entity_poly.type
_entity_poly.pdbx_seq_one_letter_code
_entity_poly.pdbx_strand_id
1 'polypeptide(L)'
;VTGGAGQAVALQQVLNLGKGWSVPFFEGNGNYDALVALMDWVQKKKPVEKIIATTKETSGKMKQQPICKYPAKAQYNRGYVYSADSWVCS
;
A
#
# COMPACT_ATOMS: atom_id res chain seq x y z
N VAL A 1 19.66 -25.76 3.88
CA VAL A 1 18.56 -24.78 4.04
C VAL A 1 18.67 -23.78 2.90
N THR A 2 17.88 -23.94 1.84
CA THR A 2 17.82 -22.97 0.75
C THR A 2 17.04 -21.75 1.25
N GLY A 3 17.77 -20.73 1.71
CA GLY A 3 17.18 -19.45 2.11
C GLY A 3 16.58 -18.78 0.89
N GLY A 4 15.25 -18.72 0.82
CA GLY A 4 14.57 -17.93 -0.20
C GLY A 4 14.92 -16.46 -0.06
N ALA A 5 14.97 -15.75 -1.19
CA ALA A 5 15.08 -14.30 -1.19
C ALA A 5 14.01 -13.67 -0.28
N GLY A 6 14.41 -12.82 0.67
CA GLY A 6 13.45 -12.07 1.49
C GLY A 6 12.53 -11.21 0.60
N GLN A 7 11.36 -10.80 1.13
CA GLN A 7 10.32 -10.10 0.36
C GLN A 7 10.84 -8.89 -0.44
N ALA A 8 11.75 -8.11 0.15
CA ALA A 8 12.45 -6.99 -0.49
C ALA A 8 13.22 -7.40 -1.77
N VAL A 9 14.00 -8.48 -1.65
CA VAL A 9 14.82 -9.02 -2.74
C VAL A 9 13.92 -9.62 -3.82
N ALA A 10 12.86 -10.32 -3.43
CA ALA A 10 11.88 -10.85 -4.38
C ALA A 10 11.17 -9.73 -5.16
N LEU A 11 10.78 -8.64 -4.51
CA LEU A 11 10.16 -7.48 -5.17
C LEU A 11 11.11 -6.86 -6.20
N GLN A 12 12.36 -6.62 -5.84
CA GLN A 12 13.32 -5.95 -6.72
C GLN A 12 13.89 -6.86 -7.82
N GLN A 13 14.41 -8.02 -7.45
CA GLN A 13 15.21 -8.86 -8.35
C GLN A 13 14.38 -9.89 -9.12
N VAL A 14 13.29 -10.38 -8.53
CA VAL A 14 12.44 -11.42 -9.15
C VAL A 14 11.27 -10.81 -9.90
N LEU A 15 10.63 -9.79 -9.32
CA LEU A 15 9.42 -9.19 -9.88
C LEU A 15 9.68 -7.87 -10.64
N ASN A 16 10.89 -7.31 -10.54
CA ASN A 16 11.24 -5.99 -11.06
C ASN A 16 10.21 -4.90 -10.65
N LEU A 17 9.74 -4.98 -9.40
CA LEU A 17 8.77 -4.08 -8.81
C LEU A 17 9.46 -3.18 -7.77
N GLY A 18 9.79 -1.96 -8.19
CA GLY A 18 10.31 -0.91 -7.31
C GLY A 18 11.73 -1.15 -6.79
N LYS A 19 12.09 -0.46 -5.71
CA LYS A 19 13.47 -0.40 -5.19
C LYS A 19 13.82 -1.49 -4.16
N GLY A 20 12.93 -2.46 -3.95
CA GLY A 20 13.11 -3.48 -2.91
C GLY A 20 12.86 -2.99 -1.48
N TRP A 21 12.40 -1.75 -1.31
CA TRP A 21 11.92 -1.22 -0.05
C TRP A 21 10.72 -0.30 -0.34
N SER A 22 9.83 -0.17 0.63
CA SER A 22 8.56 0.55 0.50
C SER A 22 7.63 0.00 -0.59
N VAL A 23 6.51 0.68 -0.82
CA VAL A 23 5.59 0.37 -1.91
C VAL A 23 6.14 1.00 -3.20
N PRO A 24 6.34 0.23 -4.29
CA PRO A 24 6.80 0.76 -5.56
C PRO A 24 5.98 1.96 -6.03
N PHE A 25 6.63 3.04 -6.45
CA PHE A 25 6.03 4.32 -6.89
C PHE A 25 5.39 5.17 -5.78
N PHE A 26 5.43 4.72 -4.51
CA PHE A 26 4.93 5.45 -3.35
C PHE A 26 5.98 5.49 -2.23
N GLU A 27 7.26 5.50 -2.60
CA GLU A 27 8.37 5.41 -1.67
C GLU A 27 8.34 6.55 -0.64
N GLY A 28 8.41 6.20 0.64
CA GLY A 28 8.39 7.19 1.72
C GLY A 28 7.03 7.87 1.94
N ASN A 29 5.95 7.36 1.32
CA ASN A 29 4.60 7.88 1.54
C ASN A 29 3.85 7.03 2.57
N GLY A 30 3.66 7.58 3.78
CA GLY A 30 2.94 6.92 4.87
C GLY A 30 1.45 6.63 4.60
N ASN A 31 0.88 7.16 3.52
CA ASN A 31 -0.47 6.75 3.09
C ASN A 31 -0.48 5.38 2.40
N TYR A 32 0.66 4.88 1.94
CA TYR A 32 0.78 3.61 1.19
C TYR A 32 1.68 2.61 1.92
N ASP A 33 2.73 3.09 2.59
CA ASP A 33 3.69 2.27 3.33
C ASP A 33 3.37 2.28 4.82
N ALA A 34 3.00 1.11 5.35
CA ALA A 34 2.64 0.93 6.76
C ALA A 34 3.80 1.23 7.73
N LEU A 35 5.04 0.96 7.35
CA LEU A 35 6.20 1.24 8.20
C LEU A 35 6.42 2.75 8.27
N VAL A 36 6.30 3.44 7.13
CA VAL A 36 6.37 4.92 7.10
C VAL A 36 5.20 5.53 7.87
N ALA A 37 4.00 4.97 7.74
CA ALA A 37 2.83 5.39 8.52
C ALA A 37 3.06 5.29 10.04
N LEU A 38 3.69 4.20 10.49
CA LEU A 38 4.05 4.00 11.88
C LEU A 38 5.09 5.03 12.36
N MET A 39 6.14 5.28 11.55
CA MET A 39 7.12 6.31 11.86
C MET A 39 6.46 7.69 11.99
N ASP A 40 5.61 8.06 11.03
CA ASP A 40 4.86 9.31 11.05
C ASP A 40 3.96 9.42 12.28
N TRP A 41 3.31 8.32 12.68
CA TRP A 41 2.46 8.31 13.86
C TRP A 41 3.26 8.55 15.15
N VAL A 42 4.34 7.81 15.34
CA VAL A 42 5.15 7.90 16.56
C VAL A 42 5.89 9.23 16.65
N GLN A 43 6.52 9.66 15.54
CA GLN A 43 7.45 10.79 15.52
C GLN A 43 6.75 12.14 15.26
N LYS A 44 5.69 12.15 14.45
CA LYS A 44 5.01 13.38 14.01
C LYS A 44 3.61 13.53 14.58
N LYS A 45 3.16 12.60 15.43
CA LYS A 45 1.80 12.55 15.98
C LYS A 45 0.72 12.55 14.90
N LYS A 46 1.02 11.99 13.72
CA LYS A 46 0.08 11.88 12.60
C LYS A 46 -0.68 10.56 12.68
N PRO A 47 -1.95 10.52 13.13
CA PRO A 47 -2.70 9.29 13.24
C PRO A 47 -2.93 8.64 11.87
N VAL A 48 -3.01 7.31 11.87
CA VAL A 48 -3.29 6.52 10.67
C VAL A 48 -4.79 6.23 10.61
N GLU A 49 -5.50 6.91 9.71
CA GLU A 49 -6.93 6.66 9.48
C GLU A 49 -7.19 5.58 8.42
N LYS A 50 -6.27 5.46 7.46
CA LYS A 50 -6.30 4.45 6.40
C LYS A 50 -4.90 4.23 5.83
N ILE A 51 -4.68 3.06 5.22
CA ILE A 51 -3.51 2.76 4.40
C ILE A 51 -4.00 2.30 3.03
N ILE A 52 -3.45 2.83 1.95
CA ILE A 52 -3.83 2.49 0.59
C ILE A 52 -3.04 1.26 0.15
N ALA A 53 -3.72 0.11 0.10
CA ALA A 53 -3.15 -1.09 -0.47
C ALA A 53 -3.16 -0.98 -2.00
N THR A 54 -2.03 -1.33 -2.62
CA THR A 54 -1.88 -1.35 -4.08
C THR A 54 -1.47 -2.75 -4.53
N THR A 55 -2.20 -3.30 -5.50
CA THR A 55 -1.88 -4.57 -6.15
C THR A 55 -1.74 -4.35 -7.65
N LYS A 56 -0.72 -4.96 -8.26
CA LYS A 56 -0.60 -5.05 -9.70
C LYS A 56 -1.34 -6.29 -10.19
N GLU A 57 -2.36 -6.11 -11.01
CA GLU A 57 -3.04 -7.22 -11.67
C GLU A 57 -2.19 -7.79 -12.81
N THR A 58 -2.47 -9.04 -13.21
CA THR A 58 -1.84 -9.68 -14.38
C THR A 58 -2.08 -8.89 -15.67
N SER A 59 -3.18 -8.13 -15.75
CA SER A 59 -3.50 -7.20 -16.83
C SER A 59 -2.56 -5.97 -16.90
N GLY A 60 -1.68 -5.80 -15.92
CA GLY A 60 -0.79 -4.64 -15.78
C GLY A 60 -1.43 -3.44 -15.09
N LYS A 61 -2.73 -3.49 -14.78
CA LYS A 61 -3.42 -2.42 -14.06
C LYS A 61 -3.04 -2.43 -12.57
N MET A 62 -2.91 -1.24 -11.99
CA MET A 62 -2.72 -1.06 -10.55
C MET A 62 -4.09 -0.87 -9.91
N LYS A 63 -4.51 -1.84 -9.10
CA LYS A 63 -5.72 -1.75 -8.27
C LYS A 63 -5.35 -1.18 -6.91
N GLN A 64 -6.02 -0.11 -6.53
CA GLN A 64 -5.83 0.56 -5.25
C GLN A 64 -7.11 0.57 -4.43
N GLN A 65 -7.01 0.21 -3.16
CA GLN A 65 -8.12 0.21 -2.22
C GLN A 65 -7.63 0.55 -0.82
N PRO A 66 -8.34 1.40 -0.06
CA PRO A 66 -7.96 1.69 1.32
C PRO A 66 -8.24 0.49 2.23
N ILE A 67 -7.30 0.21 3.12
CA ILE A 67 -7.52 -0.54 4.36
C ILE A 67 -7.98 0.47 5.40
N CYS A 68 -9.19 0.28 5.89
CA CYS A 68 -9.85 1.17 6.83
C CYS A 68 -9.55 0.77 8.27
N LYS A 69 -9.41 1.76 9.16
CA LYS A 69 -9.33 1.52 10.60
C LYS A 69 -10.62 0.83 11.07
N TYR A 70 -10.48 -0.26 11.82
CA TYR A 70 -11.62 -0.96 12.41
C TYR A 70 -12.48 0.02 13.25
N PRO A 71 -13.82 -0.04 13.17
CA PRO A 71 -14.65 -1.03 12.47
C PRO A 71 -15.03 -0.67 11.02
N ALA A 72 -14.56 0.46 10.50
CA ALA A 72 -14.94 0.94 9.18
C ALA A 72 -14.47 -0.03 8.08
N LYS A 73 -15.23 -0.07 6.97
CA LYS A 73 -14.91 -0.90 5.80
C LYS A 73 -14.71 -0.01 4.58
N ALA A 74 -13.93 -0.50 3.63
CA ALA A 74 -13.78 0.16 2.35
C ALA A 74 -15.06 -0.04 1.52
N GLN A 75 -15.74 1.06 1.22
CA GLN A 75 -16.95 1.08 0.40
C GLN A 75 -16.67 1.88 -0.87
N TYR A 76 -17.07 1.33 -2.01
CA TYR A 76 -16.99 2.05 -3.28
C TYR A 76 -17.98 3.23 -3.24
N ASN A 77 -17.51 4.39 -3.68
CA ASN A 77 -18.30 5.61 -3.74
C ASN A 77 -18.62 5.96 -5.20
N ARG A 78 -17.60 6.36 -5.97
CA ARG A 78 -17.74 6.81 -7.37
C ARG A 78 -16.40 6.83 -8.08
N GLY A 79 -16.40 6.72 -9.40
CA GLY A 79 -15.20 6.91 -10.24
C GLY A 79 -14.58 5.61 -10.72
N TYR A 80 -13.28 5.63 -10.98
CA TYR A 80 -12.57 4.46 -11.50
C TYR A 80 -12.28 3.45 -10.39
N VAL A 81 -12.88 2.26 -10.46
CA VAL A 81 -12.82 1.23 -9.41
C VAL A 81 -11.40 0.85 -8.95
N TYR A 82 -10.38 1.05 -9.79
CA TYR A 82 -8.99 0.77 -9.44
C TYR A 82 -8.23 1.95 -8.82
N SER A 83 -8.85 3.14 -8.72
CA SER A 83 -8.28 4.31 -8.04
C SER A 83 -8.68 4.34 -6.56
N ALA A 84 -7.71 4.64 -5.68
CA ALA A 84 -7.94 4.76 -4.24
C ALA A 84 -9.00 5.80 -3.87
N ASP A 85 -9.13 6.87 -4.66
CA ASP A 85 -10.07 7.98 -4.43
C ASP A 85 -11.53 7.59 -4.70
N SER A 86 -11.73 6.44 -5.36
CA SER A 86 -13.08 5.91 -5.62
C SER A 86 -13.68 5.17 -4.44
N TRP A 87 -12.94 5.07 -3.33
CA TRP A 87 -13.32 4.34 -2.13
C TRP A 87 -13.33 5.25 -0.91
N VAL A 88 -14.27 5.01 -0.01
CA VAL A 88 -14.37 5.69 1.28
C VAL A 88 -14.36 4.66 2.41
N CYS A 89 -13.89 5.07 3.59
CA CYS A 89 -14.01 4.26 4.80
C CYS A 89 -15.28 4.65 5.53
N SER A 90 -16.20 3.70 5.67
CA SER A 90 -17.49 3.88 6.36
C SER A 90 -17.96 2.59 7.02
#